data_AF-A0A925U228-F1
#
_entry.id   AF-A0A925U228-F1
#
_cell.length_a   1.000
_cell.length_b   1.000
_cell.length_c   1.000
_cell.angle_alpha   90.00
_cell.angle_beta   90.00
_cell.angle_gamma   90.00
#
_symmetry.space_group_name_H-M   'P 1'
#
loop_
_entity.id
_entity.type
_entity.pdbx_description
1 polymer ?
#
loop_
_entity_poly.entity_id
_entity_poly.type
_entity_poly.pdbx_seq_one_letter_code
_entity_poly.pdbx_strand_id
1 'polypeptide(L)'
;MRLYALIWMGMVALCLAFLAIKILRRKSSMWLLNANAFVVLAVFYSSCFIDVGAHIAMYNVKHSREVARSGRPLDVSYLYVIGQSSLPAVQWYQQNIFSEFLPYQQTVAEGVESYIAQDIQSRLPTWRGWTYRAHRLSKLIAAKPEVSAAPPSKPARSPWID
;
A
#
# COMPACT_ATOMS: atom_id res chain seq x y z
N MET A 1 2.15 7.17 -12.58
CA MET A 1 3.29 7.87 -13.23
C MET A 1 3.41 9.36 -12.86
N ARG A 2 2.33 10.12 -12.67
CA ARG A 2 2.40 11.57 -12.39
C ARG A 2 3.00 11.95 -11.03
N LEU A 3 2.71 11.17 -9.98
CA LEU A 3 3.24 11.42 -8.63
C LEU A 3 4.77 11.29 -8.56
N TYR A 4 5.33 10.25 -9.18
CA TYR A 4 6.78 10.06 -9.25
C TYR A 4 7.49 11.20 -9.98
N ALA A 5 6.87 11.72 -11.06
CA ALA A 5 7.40 12.88 -11.77
C ALA A 5 7.36 14.15 -10.91
N LEU A 6 6.30 14.37 -10.11
CA LEU A 6 6.23 15.51 -9.19
C LEU A 6 7.28 15.43 -8.09
N ILE A 7 7.50 14.24 -7.50
CA ILE A 7 8.56 14.02 -6.51
C ILE A 7 9.93 14.30 -7.12
N TRP A 8 10.16 13.79 -8.33
CA TRP A 8 11.41 14.02 -9.06
C TRP A 8 11.64 15.52 -9.34
N MET A 9 10.62 16.21 -9.87
CA MET A 9 10.69 17.65 -10.14
C MET A 9 10.93 18.48 -8.87
N GLY A 10 10.26 18.12 -7.76
CA GLY A 10 10.47 18.76 -6.47
C GLY A 10 11.90 18.59 -5.96
N MET A 11 12.48 17.40 -6.11
CA MET A 11 13.86 17.13 -5.72
C MET A 11 14.85 17.95 -6.55
N VAL A 12 14.68 17.98 -7.88
CA VAL A 12 15.53 18.77 -8.80
C VAL A 12 15.44 20.27 -8.46
N ALA A 13 14.23 20.79 -8.26
CA ALA A 13 14.02 22.19 -7.88
C ALA A 13 14.72 22.53 -6.56
N LEU A 14 14.66 21.64 -5.56
CA LEU A 14 15.36 21.83 -4.28
C LEU A 14 16.89 21.91 -4.48
N CYS A 15 17.46 20.99 -5.27
CA CYS A 15 18.89 20.99 -5.58
C CYS A 15 19.32 22.29 -6.28
N LEU A 16 18.53 22.78 -7.24
CA LEU A 16 18.78 24.04 -7.94
C LEU A 16 18.67 25.25 -6.99
N ALA A 17 17.70 25.25 -6.07
CA ALA A 17 17.56 26.29 -5.06
C ALA A 17 18.79 26.35 -4.14
N PHE A 18 19.31 25.21 -3.68
CA PHE A 18 20.55 25.18 -2.90
C PHE A 18 21.77 25.66 -3.67
N LEU A 19 21.84 25.36 -4.97
CA LEU A 19 22.88 25.90 -5.84
C LEU A 19 22.80 27.43 -5.95
N ALA A 20 21.61 27.98 -6.14
CA ALA A 20 21.39 29.43 -6.19
C ALA A 20 21.77 30.12 -4.86
N ILE A 21 21.37 29.54 -3.72
CA ILE A 21 21.72 30.04 -2.38
C ILE A 21 23.23 30.03 -2.17
N LYS A 22 23.95 28.98 -2.63
CA LYS A 22 25.41 28.92 -2.57
C LYS A 22 26.04 30.09 -3.32
N ILE A 23 25.59 30.36 -4.54
CA ILE A 23 26.12 31.42 -5.41
C ILE A 23 25.89 32.79 -4.75
N LEU A 24 24.67 33.06 -4.27
CA LEU A 24 24.34 34.33 -3.62
C LEU A 24 25.13 34.57 -2.33
N ARG A 25 25.37 33.52 -1.52
CA ARG A 25 26.03 33.65 -0.20
C ARG A 25 27.53 33.35 -0.24
N ARG A 26 28.14 33.18 -1.43
CA ARG A 26 29.55 32.80 -1.65
C ARG A 26 30.04 31.68 -0.72
N LYS A 27 29.21 30.66 -0.49
CA LYS A 27 29.51 29.56 0.43
C LYS A 27 30.49 28.56 -0.20
N SER A 28 31.31 27.92 0.63
CA SER A 28 32.31 26.94 0.18
C SER A 28 31.67 25.71 -0.48
N SER A 29 32.44 25.01 -1.30
CA SER A 29 31.97 23.77 -1.95
C SER A 29 31.57 22.68 -0.94
N MET A 30 32.21 22.62 0.24
CA MET A 30 31.79 21.72 1.33
C MET A 30 30.41 22.04 1.88
N TRP A 31 30.02 23.32 1.94
CA TRP A 31 28.68 23.70 2.40
C TRP A 31 27.60 23.18 1.44
N LEU A 32 27.84 23.26 0.13
CA LEU A 32 26.93 22.73 -0.88
C LEU A 32 26.83 21.20 -0.80
N LEU A 33 27.95 20.51 -0.58
CA LEU A 33 27.97 19.04 -0.43
C LEU A 33 27.11 18.61 0.77
N ASN A 34 27.30 19.23 1.93
CA ASN A 34 26.50 18.92 3.13
C ASN A 34 25.01 19.26 2.93
N ALA A 35 24.68 20.37 2.26
CA ALA A 35 23.30 20.73 1.98
C ALA A 35 22.63 19.72 1.04
N ASN A 36 23.29 19.32 -0.05
CA ASN A 36 22.73 18.31 -0.95
C ASN A 36 22.65 16.93 -0.30
N ALA A 37 23.65 16.54 0.50
CA ALA A 37 23.60 15.31 1.29
C ALA A 37 22.41 15.33 2.25
N PHE A 38 22.16 16.46 2.92
CA PHE A 38 21.00 16.64 3.79
C PHE A 38 19.67 16.49 3.04
N VAL A 39 19.55 17.05 1.83
CA VAL A 39 18.34 16.89 1.00
C VAL A 39 18.12 15.44 0.64
N VAL A 40 19.17 14.76 0.14
CA VAL A 40 19.08 13.34 -0.23
C VAL A 40 18.66 12.52 0.98
N LEU A 41 19.29 12.74 2.14
CA LEU A 41 18.93 12.07 3.39
C LEU A 41 17.49 12.38 3.80
N ALA A 42 17.04 13.62 3.73
CA ALA A 42 15.68 14.01 4.08
C ALA A 42 14.65 13.34 3.16
N VAL A 43 14.89 13.33 1.84
CA VAL A 43 14.03 12.68 0.85
C VAL A 43 13.98 11.17 1.09
N PHE A 44 15.13 10.50 1.22
CA PHE A 44 15.19 9.06 1.52
C PHE A 44 14.50 8.73 2.84
N TYR A 45 14.80 9.50 3.89
CA TYR A 45 14.18 9.31 5.20
C TYR A 45 12.66 9.47 5.14
N SER A 46 12.16 10.53 4.51
CA SER A 46 10.72 10.75 4.35
C SER A 46 10.04 9.61 3.55
N SER A 47 10.72 9.08 2.52
CA SER A 47 10.19 7.98 1.69
C SER A 47 9.96 6.69 2.48
N CYS A 48 10.72 6.45 3.55
CA CYS A 48 10.53 5.31 4.43
C CYS A 48 9.20 5.33 5.20
N PHE A 49 8.60 6.52 5.38
CA PHE A 49 7.34 6.68 6.11
C PHE A 49 6.11 6.75 5.20
N ILE A 50 6.30 7.04 3.91
CA ILE A 50 5.20 7.20 2.96
C ILE A 50 4.94 5.88 2.25
N ASP A 51 3.86 5.19 2.61
CA ASP A 51 3.38 4.07 1.82
C ASP A 51 2.44 4.53 0.70
N VAL A 52 3.02 4.78 -0.46
CA VAL A 52 2.28 5.14 -1.68
C VAL A 52 1.28 4.05 -2.07
N GLY A 53 1.60 2.78 -1.83
CA GLY A 53 0.72 1.64 -2.16
C GLY A 53 -0.59 1.68 -1.37
N ALA A 54 -0.53 1.88 -0.05
CA ALA A 54 -1.73 2.04 0.77
C ALA A 54 -2.57 3.26 0.36
N HIS A 55 -1.94 4.38 0.01
CA HIS A 55 -2.66 5.58 -0.42
C HIS A 55 -3.41 5.33 -1.73
N ILE A 56 -2.78 4.68 -2.71
CA ILE A 56 -3.43 4.35 -3.98
C ILE A 56 -4.55 3.33 -3.77
N ALA A 57 -4.31 2.27 -2.98
CA ALA A 57 -5.33 1.28 -2.66
C ALA A 57 -6.56 1.92 -2.00
N MET A 58 -6.34 2.80 -1.01
CA MET A 58 -7.41 3.52 -0.32
C MET A 58 -8.17 4.45 -1.26
N TYR A 59 -7.48 5.15 -2.15
CA TYR A 59 -8.12 6.00 -3.16
C TYR A 59 -9.01 5.18 -4.10
N ASN A 60 -8.49 4.04 -4.61
CA ASN A 60 -9.21 3.16 -5.52
C ASN A 60 -10.45 2.55 -4.86
N VAL A 61 -10.33 2.12 -3.61
CA VAL A 61 -11.46 1.61 -2.81
C VAL A 61 -12.51 2.69 -2.58
N LYS A 62 -12.09 3.90 -2.19
CA LYS A 62 -13.03 5.00 -1.92
C LYS A 62 -13.78 5.49 -3.14
N HIS A 63 -13.19 5.37 -4.33
CA HIS A 63 -13.79 5.76 -5.60
C HIS A 63 -14.29 4.57 -6.42
N SER A 64 -14.39 3.39 -5.80
CA SER A 64 -14.97 2.23 -6.48
C SER A 64 -16.48 2.40 -6.57
N ARG A 65 -17.07 1.79 -7.60
CA ARG A 65 -18.53 1.79 -7.80
C ARG A 65 -19.27 1.25 -6.57
N GLU A 66 -18.67 0.28 -5.89
CA GLU A 66 -19.26 -0.43 -4.76
C GLU A 66 -19.35 0.42 -3.47
N VAL A 67 -18.59 1.52 -3.38
CA VAL A 67 -18.60 2.46 -2.23
C VAL A 67 -19.01 3.89 -2.60
N ALA A 68 -18.62 4.39 -3.78
CA ALA A 68 -18.95 5.75 -4.22
C ALA A 68 -20.16 5.82 -5.17
N ARG A 69 -20.75 4.68 -5.55
CA ARG A 69 -21.79 4.55 -6.60
C ARG A 69 -21.41 5.15 -7.96
N SER A 70 -20.15 5.53 -8.11
CA SER A 70 -19.61 6.21 -9.27
C SER A 70 -18.20 5.69 -9.51
N GLY A 71 -17.76 5.67 -10.77
CA GLY A 71 -16.43 5.17 -11.13
C GLY A 71 -16.41 3.71 -11.58
N ARG A 72 -15.19 3.14 -11.59
CA ARG A 72 -14.95 1.75 -12.04
C ARG A 72 -15.20 0.77 -10.89
N PRO A 73 -15.55 -0.49 -11.18
CA PRO A 73 -15.57 -1.53 -10.17
C PRO A 73 -14.19 -1.67 -9.53
N LEU A 74 -14.16 -2.06 -8.26
CA LEU A 74 -12.93 -2.29 -7.52
C LEU A 74 -12.01 -3.29 -8.26
N ASP A 75 -10.78 -2.86 -8.55
CA ASP A 75 -9.76 -3.72 -9.15
C ASP A 75 -9.09 -4.59 -8.07
N VAL A 76 -9.68 -5.77 -7.88
CA VAL A 76 -9.24 -6.76 -6.90
C VAL A 76 -7.83 -7.29 -7.24
N SER A 77 -7.55 -7.53 -8.52
CA SER A 77 -6.24 -8.00 -8.99
C SER A 77 -5.14 -7.01 -8.60
N TYR A 78 -5.42 -5.71 -8.67
CA TYR A 78 -4.49 -4.69 -8.22
C TYR A 78 -4.23 -4.71 -6.70
N LEU A 79 -5.23 -5.06 -5.88
CA LEU A 79 -5.03 -5.21 -4.42
C LEU A 79 -4.11 -6.38 -4.07
N TYR A 80 -4.15 -7.46 -4.84
CA TYR A 80 -3.21 -8.57 -4.73
C TYR A 80 -1.78 -8.16 -5.08
N VAL A 81 -1.61 -7.35 -6.14
CA VAL A 81 -0.29 -6.82 -6.54
C VAL A 81 0.30 -5.88 -5.49
N ILE A 82 -0.53 -5.04 -4.86
CA ILE A 82 -0.10 -4.17 -3.76
C ILE A 82 0.25 -4.99 -2.50
N GLY A 83 -0.41 -6.12 -2.28
CA GLY A 83 -0.13 -7.05 -1.17
C GLY A 83 -0.39 -6.44 0.20
N GLN A 84 0.54 -6.61 1.15
CA GLN A 84 0.40 -6.13 2.55
C GLN A 84 -0.03 -4.66 2.69
N SER A 85 0.28 -3.82 1.70
CA SER A 85 -0.05 -2.40 1.73
C SER A 85 -1.53 -2.11 1.48
N SER A 86 -2.28 -3.05 0.89
CA SER A 86 -3.70 -2.87 0.61
C SER A 86 -4.60 -3.26 1.79
N LEU A 87 -4.05 -3.96 2.81
CA LEU A 87 -4.83 -4.47 3.95
C LEU A 87 -5.71 -3.41 4.64
N PRO A 88 -5.23 -2.19 4.98
CA PRO A 88 -6.08 -1.17 5.60
C PRO A 88 -7.20 -0.70 4.66
N ALA A 89 -6.95 -0.66 3.35
CA ALA A 89 -7.95 -0.29 2.36
C ALA A 89 -9.02 -1.38 2.20
N VAL A 90 -8.64 -2.65 2.27
CA VAL A 90 -9.58 -3.79 2.25
C VAL A 90 -10.46 -3.82 3.50
N GLN A 91 -9.88 -3.56 4.67
CA GLN A 91 -10.65 -3.50 5.92
C GLN A 91 -11.63 -2.33 5.93
N TRP A 92 -11.21 -1.17 5.43
CA TRP A 92 -12.10 -0.03 5.24
C TRP A 92 -13.19 -0.34 4.20
N TYR A 93 -12.83 -0.99 3.09
CA TYR A 93 -13.79 -1.42 2.07
C TYR A 93 -14.91 -2.25 2.69
N GLN A 94 -14.57 -3.33 3.41
CA GLN A 94 -15.55 -4.22 4.07
C GLN A 94 -16.57 -3.48 4.96
N GLN A 95 -16.15 -2.40 5.61
CA GLN A 95 -17.02 -1.61 6.50
C GLN A 95 -17.90 -0.59 5.76
N ASN A 96 -17.59 -0.30 4.50
CA ASN A 96 -18.18 0.79 3.74
C ASN A 96 -18.85 0.36 2.42
N ILE A 97 -18.92 -0.94 2.11
CA ILE A 97 -19.64 -1.47 0.94
C ILE A 97 -21.15 -1.24 1.10
N PHE A 98 -21.84 -0.84 0.02
CA PHE A 98 -23.30 -0.82 0.02
C PHE A 98 -23.91 -2.22 0.07
N SER A 99 -25.03 -2.35 0.79
CA SER A 99 -25.76 -3.62 1.00
C SER A 99 -26.14 -4.36 -0.29
N GLU A 100 -26.33 -3.64 -1.39
CA GLU A 100 -26.63 -4.21 -2.71
C GLU A 100 -25.52 -5.12 -3.25
N PHE A 101 -24.26 -4.84 -2.91
CA PHE A 101 -23.09 -5.57 -3.42
C PHE A 101 -22.58 -6.66 -2.45
N LEU A 102 -23.23 -6.80 -1.29
CA LEU A 102 -22.67 -7.46 -0.10
C LEU A 102 -22.67 -9.00 -0.12
N PRO A 103 -23.37 -9.69 -1.04
CA PRO A 103 -23.01 -11.06 -1.39
C PRO A 103 -21.54 -11.32 -1.64
N TYR A 104 -21.22 -10.80 -2.82
CA TYR A 104 -20.09 -11.19 -3.60
C TYR A 104 -18.84 -10.39 -3.20
N GLN A 105 -19.00 -9.09 -2.97
CA GLN A 105 -17.87 -8.21 -2.67
C GLN A 105 -17.28 -8.47 -1.29
N GLN A 106 -18.09 -8.96 -0.35
CA GLN A 106 -17.58 -9.35 0.96
C GLN A 106 -16.67 -10.59 0.85
N THR A 107 -17.11 -11.64 0.16
CA THR A 107 -16.27 -12.84 -0.09
C THR A 107 -14.99 -12.49 -0.83
N VAL A 108 -15.06 -11.59 -1.81
CA VAL A 108 -13.88 -11.09 -2.54
C VAL A 108 -12.91 -10.38 -1.58
N ALA A 109 -13.40 -9.48 -0.73
CA ALA A 109 -12.57 -8.75 0.23
C ALA A 109 -11.93 -9.68 1.27
N GLU A 110 -12.67 -10.67 1.77
CA GLU A 110 -12.16 -11.72 2.66
C GLU A 110 -11.10 -12.59 1.97
N GLY A 111 -11.28 -12.91 0.68
CA GLY A 111 -10.28 -13.61 -0.13
C GLY A 111 -8.98 -12.83 -0.29
N VAL A 112 -9.05 -11.51 -0.44
CA VAL A 112 -7.85 -10.65 -0.48
C VAL A 112 -7.19 -10.57 0.90
N GLU A 113 -7.97 -10.37 1.96
CA GLU A 113 -7.46 -10.28 3.34
C GLU A 113 -6.74 -11.56 3.77
N SER A 114 -7.34 -12.73 3.50
CA SER A 114 -6.77 -14.04 3.81
C SER A 114 -5.49 -14.34 3.03
N TYR A 115 -5.44 -14.00 1.74
CA TYR A 115 -4.21 -14.12 0.94
C TYR A 115 -3.07 -13.26 1.52
N ILE A 116 -3.36 -12.00 1.86
CA ILE A 116 -2.36 -11.09 2.43
C ILE A 116 -1.88 -11.60 3.79
N ALA A 117 -2.78 -12.11 4.62
CA ALA A 117 -2.43 -12.71 5.91
C ALA A 117 -1.49 -13.90 5.75
N GLN A 118 -1.76 -14.79 4.79
CA GLN A 118 -0.91 -15.94 4.49
C GLN A 118 0.45 -15.51 3.91
N ASP A 119 0.50 -14.53 3.00
CA ASP A 119 1.77 -14.02 2.46
C ASP A 119 2.64 -13.40 3.56
N ILE A 120 2.04 -12.60 4.46
CA ILE A 120 2.74 -12.04 5.62
C ILE A 120 3.27 -13.15 6.53
N GLN A 121 2.43 -14.13 6.90
CA GLN A 121 2.82 -15.23 7.77
C GLN A 121 3.91 -16.12 7.18
N SER A 122 3.88 -16.40 5.87
CA SER A 122 4.89 -17.21 5.19
C SER A 122 6.25 -16.51 5.07
N ARG A 123 6.25 -15.17 4.93
CA ARG A 123 7.49 -14.38 4.78
C ARG A 123 8.12 -13.99 6.11
N LEU A 124 7.33 -13.74 7.14
CA LEU A 124 7.78 -13.28 8.47
C LEU A 124 8.93 -14.09 9.10
N PRO A 125 8.98 -15.44 8.97
CA PRO A 125 10.09 -16.24 9.51
C PRO A 125 11.41 -16.02 8.77
N THR A 126 11.39 -15.48 7.56
CA THR A 126 12.61 -15.21 6.78
C THR A 126 13.20 -13.85 7.16
N TRP A 127 14.53 -13.79 7.23
CA TRP A 127 15.23 -12.53 7.53
C TRP A 127 14.92 -11.41 6.52
N ARG A 128 14.58 -11.75 5.27
CA ARG A 128 14.20 -10.80 4.20
C ARG A 128 12.73 -10.40 4.24
N GLY A 129 11.88 -11.23 4.82
CA GLY A 129 10.44 -10.98 4.91
C GLY A 129 10.06 -10.17 6.15
N TRP A 130 10.93 -10.14 7.16
CA TRP A 130 10.70 -9.32 8.34
C TRP A 130 10.89 -7.84 8.06
N THR A 131 9.83 -7.06 8.27
CA THR A 131 9.87 -5.60 8.34
C THR A 131 9.08 -5.15 9.56
N TYR A 132 9.39 -3.99 10.13
CA TYR A 132 8.63 -3.42 11.25
C TYR A 132 7.12 -3.39 10.95
N ARG A 133 6.78 -3.05 9.71
CA ARG A 133 5.39 -3.03 9.23
C ARG A 133 4.75 -4.41 9.20
N ALA A 134 5.38 -5.39 8.55
CA ALA A 134 4.83 -6.75 8.46
C ALA A 134 4.60 -7.34 9.86
N HIS A 135 5.51 -7.07 10.80
CA HIS A 135 5.37 -7.48 12.19
C HIS A 135 4.23 -6.75 12.93
N ARG A 136 3.99 -5.46 12.65
CA ARG A 136 2.82 -4.73 13.18
C ARG A 136 1.51 -5.28 12.61
N LEU A 137 1.46 -5.53 11.30
CA LEU A 137 0.27 -6.02 10.62
C LEU A 137 -0.09 -7.43 11.07
N SER A 138 0.88 -8.31 11.30
CA SER A 138 0.59 -9.67 11.79
C SER A 138 -0.05 -9.68 13.17
N LYS A 139 0.33 -8.75 14.06
CA LYS A 139 -0.34 -8.57 15.35
C LYS A 139 -1.79 -8.11 15.20
N LEU A 140 -2.07 -7.21 14.25
CA LEU A 140 -3.44 -6.76 13.97
C LEU A 140 -4.31 -7.89 13.42
N ILE A 141 -3.76 -8.71 12.53
CA ILE A 141 -4.46 -9.87 11.97
C ILE A 141 -4.72 -10.91 13.06
N ALA A 142 -3.73 -11.23 13.90
CA ALA A 142 -3.87 -12.17 15.01
C ALA A 142 -4.84 -11.70 16.10
N ALA A 143 -5.02 -10.39 16.26
CA ALA A 143 -5.98 -9.81 17.20
C ALA A 143 -7.42 -9.80 16.68
N LYS A 144 -7.65 -9.97 15.37
CA LYS A 144 -8.99 -10.13 14.80
C LYS A 144 -9.50 -11.51 15.22
N PRO A 145 -10.59 -11.61 16.01
CA PRO A 145 -11.13 -12.92 16.38
C PRO A 145 -11.52 -13.68 15.11
N GLU A 146 -11.27 -14.99 15.08
CA GLU A 146 -11.66 -15.88 13.99
C GLU A 146 -13.18 -15.88 13.81
N VAL A 147 -13.73 -14.92 13.05
CA VAL A 147 -15.14 -14.94 12.64
C VAL A 147 -15.38 -15.81 11.40
N SER A 148 -14.34 -16.48 10.88
CA SER A 148 -14.51 -17.39 9.74
C SER A 148 -13.49 -18.52 9.72
N ALA A 149 -13.47 -19.33 10.78
CA ALA A 149 -13.02 -20.73 10.66
C ALA A 149 -14.17 -21.60 10.10
N ALA A 150 -14.73 -21.20 8.96
CA ALA A 150 -15.46 -22.15 8.12
C ALA A 150 -14.39 -23.03 7.44
N PRO A 151 -14.46 -24.36 7.54
CA PRO A 151 -13.49 -25.23 6.88
C PRO A 151 -13.44 -24.92 5.38
N PRO A 152 -12.27 -25.04 4.72
CA PRO A 152 -12.18 -24.80 3.29
C PRO A 152 -13.24 -25.64 2.58
N SER A 153 -14.25 -25.00 2.00
CA SER A 153 -15.18 -25.68 1.12
C SER A 153 -14.34 -26.28 0.01
N LYS A 154 -14.33 -27.62 -0.08
CA LYS A 154 -13.71 -28.34 -1.20
C LYS A 154 -14.10 -27.60 -2.50
N PRO A 155 -13.16 -27.32 -3.41
CA PRO A 155 -13.51 -26.71 -4.68
C PRO A 155 -14.64 -27.54 -5.29
N ALA A 156 -15.77 -26.90 -5.61
CA ALA A 156 -16.87 -27.56 -6.26
C ALA A 156 -16.31 -28.24 -7.51
N ARG A 157 -16.40 -29.57 -7.56
CA ARG A 157 -15.93 -30.35 -8.70
C ARG A 157 -16.69 -29.84 -9.92
N SER A 158 -15.94 -29.34 -10.91
CA SER A 158 -16.51 -28.85 -12.16
C SER A 158 -17.32 -30.00 -12.81
N PRO A 159 -18.54 -29.75 -13.33
CA PRO A 159 -19.34 -30.78 -14.00
C PRO A 159 -18.77 -31.24 -15.36
N TRP A 160 -17.68 -30.64 -15.82
CA TRP A 160 -17.15 -30.81 -17.19
C TRP A 160 -15.80 -31.52 -17.24
N ILE A 161 -15.43 -32.25 -16.18
CA ILE A 161 -14.25 -33.11 -16.17
C ILE A 161 -14.71 -34.52 -15.80
N ASP A 162 -14.94 -35.31 -16.83
CA ASP A 162 -14.82 -36.77 -16.80
C ASP A 162 -13.34 -37.15 -17.01
#